data_AF-A0A9J6P688-F1
#
_entry.id   AF-A0A9J6P688-F1
#
_cell.length_a   1.000
_cell.length_b   1.000
_cell.length_c   1.000
_cell.angle_alpha   90.00
_cell.angle_beta   90.00
_cell.angle_gamma   90.00
#
_symmetry.space_group_name_H-M   'P 1'
#
loop_
_entity.id
_entity.type
_entity.pdbx_description
1 polymer ?
#
loop_
_entity_poly.entity_id
_entity_poly.type
_entity_poly.pdbx_seq_one_letter_code
_entity_poly.pdbx_strand_id
1 'polypeptide(L)'
;MKKEHVKKFVDKYMKLGKMSAKNAISILFYIGLFPILRQAILYGQMFCFTNNIVKKVWDKSSTQMVKTGTVVQKETYMVEGIIRGILYFLIAAIIWKIACELILKIFRCFEVYVDKNKGE
;
A
#
# COMPACT_ATOMS: atom_id res chain seq x y z
N MET A 1 3.93 0.36 36.66
CA MET A 1 3.07 -0.41 35.73
C MET A 1 3.39 -0.26 34.24
N LYS A 2 3.51 0.95 33.65
CA LYS A 2 3.74 1.10 32.19
C LYS A 2 5.03 0.46 31.65
N LYS A 3 6.11 0.46 32.45
CA LYS A 3 7.44 -0.06 32.04
C LYS A 3 7.51 -1.59 31.95
N GLU A 4 6.76 -2.34 32.77
CA GLU A 4 6.75 -3.81 32.73
C GLU A 4 6.04 -4.36 31.51
N HIS A 5 4.95 -3.71 31.07
CA HIS A 5 4.25 -4.09 29.85
C HIS A 5 5.14 -3.90 28.61
N VAL A 6 5.87 -2.78 28.54
CA VAL A 6 6.81 -2.52 27.45
C VAL A 6 7.95 -3.54 27.48
N LYS A 7 8.49 -3.89 28.65
CA LYS A 7 9.56 -4.88 28.77
C LYS A 7 9.12 -6.29 28.37
N LYS A 8 7.94 -6.74 28.82
CA LYS A 8 7.32 -8.00 28.36
C LYS A 8 7.03 -8.00 26.86
N PHE A 9 6.65 -6.85 26.30
CA PHE A 9 6.44 -6.70 24.85
C PHE A 9 7.77 -6.81 24.12
N VAL A 10 8.80 -6.08 24.54
CA VAL A 10 10.15 -6.13 23.95
C VAL A 10 10.75 -7.53 24.05
N ASP A 11 10.65 -8.23 25.18
CA ASP A 11 11.17 -9.60 25.33
C ASP A 11 10.39 -10.62 24.47
N LYS A 12 9.07 -10.42 24.30
CA LYS A 12 8.24 -11.27 23.45
C LYS A 12 8.53 -11.02 21.96
N TYR A 13 8.83 -9.79 21.56
CA TYR A 13 9.22 -9.44 20.20
C TYR A 13 10.71 -9.75 19.92
N MET A 14 11.62 -9.62 20.89
CA MET A 14 13.03 -10.03 20.74
C MET A 14 13.19 -11.56 20.62
N LYS A 15 12.19 -12.35 21.02
CA LYS A 15 12.08 -13.77 20.65
C LYS A 15 11.81 -14.01 19.16
N LEU A 16 11.75 -12.97 18.31
CA LEU A 16 11.73 -13.06 16.84
C LEU A 16 12.87 -13.95 16.30
N GLY A 17 14.02 -14.02 16.98
CA GLY A 17 15.10 -14.94 16.61
C GLY A 17 14.77 -16.43 16.73
N LYS A 18 13.67 -16.81 17.41
CA LYS A 18 13.16 -18.20 17.48
C LYS A 18 11.89 -18.40 16.64
N MET A 19 11.40 -17.36 15.98
CA MET A 19 10.20 -17.42 15.16
C MET A 19 10.59 -17.96 13.78
N SER A 20 9.85 -18.95 13.27
CA SER A 20 10.08 -19.45 11.91
C SER A 20 10.06 -18.29 10.90
N ALA A 21 11.01 -18.29 9.95
CA ALA A 21 11.12 -17.26 8.90
C ALA A 21 9.78 -17.00 8.20
N LYS A 22 8.95 -18.04 8.03
CA LYS A 22 7.59 -17.95 7.47
C LYS A 22 6.66 -17.05 8.29
N ASN A 23 6.73 -17.14 9.61
CA ASN A 23 5.90 -16.34 10.51
C ASN A 23 6.38 -14.89 10.59
N ALA A 24 7.70 -14.67 10.60
CA ALA A 24 8.27 -13.32 10.57
C ALA A 24 7.89 -12.57 9.27
N ILE A 25 7.96 -13.27 8.14
CA ILE A 25 7.61 -12.70 6.82
C ILE A 25 6.11 -12.49 6.69
N SER A 26 5.28 -13.34 7.30
CA SER A 26 3.83 -13.11 7.35
C SER A 26 3.49 -11.82 8.10
N ILE A 27 4.14 -11.56 9.23
CA ILE A 27 3.98 -10.29 9.97
C ILE A 27 4.48 -9.11 9.11
N LEU A 28 5.64 -9.25 8.48
CA LEU A 28 6.20 -8.23 7.58
C LEU A 28 5.25 -7.91 6.41
N PHE A 29 4.60 -8.93 5.86
CA PHE A 29 3.61 -8.78 4.80
C PHE A 29 2.45 -7.89 5.25
N TYR A 30 1.85 -8.18 6.41
CA TYR A 30 0.75 -7.38 6.95
C TYR A 30 1.17 -5.96 7.33
N ILE A 31 2.36 -5.78 7.90
CA ILE A 31 2.88 -4.45 8.23
C ILE A 31 3.11 -3.63 6.95
N GLY A 32 3.65 -4.25 5.90
CA GLY A 32 3.91 -3.60 4.62
C GLY A 32 2.66 -3.27 3.80
N LEU A 33 1.54 -3.96 4.03
CA LEU A 33 0.25 -3.61 3.41
C LEU A 33 -0.27 -2.24 3.86
N PHE A 34 0.04 -1.83 5.10
CA PHE A 34 -0.43 -0.55 5.64
C PHE A 34 0.09 0.69 4.87
N PRO A 35 1.41 0.86 4.63
CA PRO A 35 1.91 1.97 3.81
C PRO A 35 1.45 1.88 2.35
N ILE A 36 1.28 0.67 1.80
CA ILE A 36 0.76 0.47 0.43
C ILE A 36 -0.69 0.96 0.33
N LEU A 37 -1.53 0.63 1.31
CA LEU A 37 -2.90 1.09 1.38
C LEU A 37 -2.97 2.62 1.46
N ARG A 38 -2.13 3.24 2.30
CA ARG A 38 -2.05 4.70 2.40
C ARG A 38 -1.68 5.35 1.07
N GLN A 39 -0.68 4.81 0.36
CA GLN A 39 -0.27 5.35 -0.95
C GLN A 39 -1.36 5.17 -2.01
N ALA A 40 -2.07 4.05 -2.00
CA ALA A 40 -3.16 3.79 -2.92
C ALA A 40 -4.31 4.80 -2.75
N ILE A 41 -4.65 5.17 -1.51
CA ILE A 41 -5.66 6.19 -1.21
C ILE A 41 -5.23 7.55 -1.77
N LEU A 42 -3.98 7.96 -1.51
CA LEU A 42 -3.43 9.23 -2.01
C LEU A 42 -3.41 9.27 -3.55
N TYR A 43 -3.05 8.16 -4.18
CA TYR A 43 -3.03 8.04 -5.64
C TYR A 43 -4.43 8.16 -6.24
N GLY A 44 -5.43 7.50 -5.65
CA GLY A 44 -6.83 7.62 -6.08
C GLY A 44 -7.36 9.04 -5.95
N GLN A 45 -7.05 9.71 -4.83
CA GLN A 45 -7.43 11.12 -4.60
C GLN A 45 -6.78 12.06 -5.63
N MET A 46 -5.47 11.90 -5.88
CA MET A 46 -4.75 12.72 -6.87
C MET A 46 -5.41 12.63 -8.25
N PHE A 47 -5.89 11.45 -8.64
CA PHE A 47 -6.57 11.25 -9.91
C PHE A 47 -7.92 11.97 -9.99
N CYS A 48 -8.69 11.99 -8.89
CA CYS A 48 -9.93 12.76 -8.79
C CYS A 48 -9.71 14.27 -8.97
N PHE A 49 -8.63 14.81 -8.40
CA PHE A 49 -8.37 16.25 -8.43
C PHE A 49 -7.75 16.74 -9.74
N THR A 50 -7.01 15.89 -10.45
CA THR A 50 -6.32 16.26 -11.70
C THR A 50 -7.21 16.18 -12.95
N ASN A 51 -8.25 15.35 -12.94
CA ASN A 51 -9.18 15.20 -14.07
C ASN A 51 -10.43 16.08 -13.99
N ASN A 52 -10.32 17.26 -13.39
CA ASN A 52 -11.41 18.23 -13.39
C ASN A 52 -11.61 18.80 -14.81
N ILE A 53 -12.49 18.17 -15.59
CA ILE A 53 -12.90 18.70 -16.90
C ILE A 53 -13.73 19.94 -16.65
N VAL A 54 -13.21 21.11 -17.02
CA VAL A 54 -13.96 22.38 -17.02
C VAL A 54 -15.14 22.22 -17.97
N LYS A 55 -16.34 22.08 -17.42
CA LYS A 55 -17.55 21.88 -18.20
C LYS A 55 -17.93 23.22 -18.82
N LYS A 56 -17.79 23.35 -20.15
CA LYS A 56 -18.36 24.48 -20.88
C LYS A 56 -19.88 24.37 -20.80
N VAL A 57 -20.55 25.33 -20.17
CA VAL A 57 -22.02 25.38 -20.14
C VAL A 57 -22.45 26.33 -21.27
N TRP A 58 -23.37 25.88 -22.11
CA TRP A 58 -23.97 26.73 -23.13
C TRP A 58 -24.92 27.70 -22.43
N ASP A 59 -24.57 28.99 -22.43
CA ASP A 59 -25.49 30.03 -21.95
C ASP A 59 -26.56 30.23 -23.02
N LYS A 60 -27.83 29.93 -22.71
CA LYS A 60 -28.95 30.09 -23.65
C LYS A 60 -29.20 31.56 -24.02
N SER A 61 -28.60 32.51 -23.31
CA SER A 61 -28.75 33.95 -23.54
C SER A 61 -27.70 34.55 -24.48
N SER A 62 -26.63 33.83 -24.83
CA SER A 62 -25.59 34.35 -25.71
C SER A 62 -25.18 33.29 -26.74
N THR A 63 -24.92 33.70 -27.98
CA THR A 63 -24.46 32.82 -29.07
C THR A 63 -23.05 32.26 -28.84
N GLN A 64 -22.47 32.44 -27.64
CA GLN A 64 -21.12 32.04 -27.29
C GLN A 64 -21.11 31.04 -26.12
N MET A 65 -20.30 30.00 -26.24
CA MET A 65 -20.04 29.07 -25.15
C MET A 65 -19.23 29.77 -24.05
N VAL A 66 -19.89 30.15 -22.97
CA VAL A 66 -19.20 30.71 -21.81
C VAL A 66 -18.58 29.55 -21.01
N LYS A 67 -17.25 29.58 -20.83
CA LYS A 67 -16.55 28.68 -19.91
C LYS A 67 -16.88 29.12 -18.48
N THR A 68 -17.94 28.59 -17.88
CA THR A 68 -18.13 28.70 -16.44
C THR A 68 -17.10 27.81 -15.75
N GLY A 69 -16.20 28.42 -14.98
CA GLY A 69 -15.14 27.75 -14.22
C GLY A 69 -15.64 26.96 -13.01
N THR A 70 -16.88 26.50 -13.03
CA THR A 70 -17.41 25.61 -11.99
C THR A 70 -16.72 24.26 -12.15
N VAL A 71 -15.82 23.97 -11.21
CA VAL A 71 -15.21 22.66 -11.02
C VAL A 71 -16.34 21.70 -10.66
N VAL A 72 -16.99 21.12 -11.66
CA VAL A 72 -18.00 20.08 -11.45
C VAL A 72 -17.21 18.84 -11.08
N GLN A 73 -16.88 18.69 -9.80
CA GLN A 73 -16.50 17.40 -9.22
C GLN A 73 -17.71 16.48 -9.36
N LYS A 74 -17.92 15.96 -10.58
CA LYS A 74 -18.95 14.96 -10.83
C LYS A 74 -18.59 13.76 -9.96
N GLU A 75 -19.55 13.29 -9.17
CA GLU A 75 -19.48 12.03 -8.42
C GLU A 75 -18.92 10.87 -9.26
N THR A 76 -19.12 10.91 -10.58
CA THR A 76 -18.54 9.98 -11.57
C THR A 76 -17.02 9.87 -11.47
N TYR A 77 -16.28 10.97 -11.25
CA TYR A 77 -14.81 10.93 -11.16
C TYR A 77 -14.30 10.43 -9.80
N MET A 78 -15.12 10.56 -8.75
CA MET A 78 -14.81 9.99 -7.44
C MET A 78 -14.79 8.46 -7.51
N VAL A 79 -15.76 7.87 -8.22
CA VAL A 79 -15.81 6.42 -8.45
C VAL A 79 -14.62 5.96 -9.29
N GLU A 80 -14.25 6.69 -10.36
CA GLU A 80 -13.06 6.36 -11.16
C GLU A 80 -11.76 6.42 -10.34
N GLY A 81 -11.61 7.42 -9.47
CA GLY A 81 -10.45 7.51 -8.59
C GLY A 81 -10.36 6.37 -7.58
N ILE A 82 -11.50 5.94 -7.02
CA ILE A 82 -11.57 4.76 -6.15
C ILE A 82 -11.14 3.50 -6.91
N ILE A 83 -11.68 3.27 -8.12
CA ILE A 83 -11.33 2.11 -8.95
C ILE A 83 -9.83 2.10 -9.27
N ARG A 84 -9.26 3.24 -9.66
CA ARG A 84 -7.82 3.36 -9.95
C ARG A 84 -6.96 3.18 -8.71
N GLY A 85 -7.38 3.69 -7.56
CA GLY A 85 -6.72 3.47 -6.27
C GLY A 85 -6.70 1.99 -5.88
N ILE A 86 -7.83 1.29 -6.03
CA ILE A 86 -7.92 -0.16 -5.79
C ILE A 86 -7.00 -0.92 -6.74
N LEU A 87 -6.99 -0.58 -8.03
CA LEU A 87 -6.13 -1.22 -9.01
C LEU A 87 -4.64 -1.04 -8.65
N TYR A 88 -4.23 0.17 -8.27
CA TYR A 88 -2.88 0.46 -7.79
C TYR A 88 -2.55 -0.35 -6.53
N PHE A 89 -3.46 -0.42 -5.56
CA PHE A 89 -3.28 -1.21 -4.35
C PHE A 89 -3.03 -2.68 -4.67
N LEU A 90 -3.83 -3.29 -5.56
CA LEU A 90 -3.69 -4.69 -5.94
C LEU A 90 -2.32 -4.96 -6.60
N ILE A 91 -1.89 -4.11 -7.54
CA ILE A 91 -0.59 -4.26 -8.20
C ILE A 91 0.54 -4.13 -7.18
N ALA A 92 0.51 -3.10 -6.34
CA ALA A 92 1.53 -2.87 -5.31
C ALA A 92 1.56 -4.00 -4.27
N ALA A 93 0.40 -4.53 -3.86
CA ALA A 93 0.32 -5.67 -2.95
C ALA A 93 0.89 -6.95 -3.56
N ILE A 94 0.70 -7.19 -4.87
CA ILE A 94 1.31 -8.32 -5.58
C ILE A 94 2.84 -8.17 -5.60
N ILE A 95 3.35 -6.99 -5.97
CA ILE A 95 4.80 -6.71 -5.96
C ILE A 95 5.39 -6.91 -4.56
N TRP A 96 4.70 -6.41 -3.53
CA TRP A 96 5.11 -6.60 -2.14
C TRP A 96 5.12 -8.05 -1.70
N LYS A 97 4.11 -8.83 -2.12
CA LYS A 97 4.07 -10.28 -1.88
C LYS A 97 5.28 -10.98 -2.51
N ILE A 98 5.64 -10.62 -3.75
CA ILE A 98 6.80 -11.19 -4.44
C ILE A 98 8.09 -10.84 -3.68
N ALA A 99 8.24 -9.61 -3.22
CA ALA A 99 9.38 -9.20 -2.39
C ALA A 99 9.48 -10.02 -1.08
N CYS A 100 8.35 -10.25 -0.41
CA CYS A 100 8.29 -11.07 0.81
C CYS A 100 8.71 -12.53 0.56
N GLU A 101 8.26 -13.13 -0.55
CA GLU A 101 8.64 -14.49 -0.95
C GLU A 101 10.13 -14.59 -1.30
N LEU A 102 10.70 -13.58 -1.95
CA LEU A 102 12.14 -13.52 -2.24
C LEU A 102 12.96 -13.48 -0.95
N ILE A 103 12.56 -12.65 0.02
CA ILE A 103 13.20 -12.59 1.35
C ILE A 103 13.15 -13.97 2.03
N LEU A 104 12.02 -14.70 1.92
CA LEU A 104 11.87 -16.04 2.49
C LEU A 104 12.88 -17.02 1.89
N LYS A 105 13.02 -17.01 0.56
CA LYS A 105 13.98 -17.86 -0.14
C LYS A 105 15.42 -17.53 0.26
N ILE A 106 15.75 -16.25 0.45
CA ILE A 106 17.08 -15.82 0.91
C ILE A 106 17.37 -16.40 2.30
N PHE A 107 16.45 -16.23 3.27
CA PHE A 107 16.63 -16.79 4.62
C PHE A 107 16.80 -18.31 4.59
N ARG A 108 15.99 -19.01 3.79
CA ARG A 108 16.07 -20.46 3.67
C ARG A 108 17.39 -20.92 3.02
N CYS A 109 17.91 -20.15 2.06
CA CYS A 109 19.22 -20.40 1.46
C CYS A 109 20.34 -20.26 2.50
N PHE A 110 20.27 -19.22 3.33
CA PHE A 110 21.22 -19.01 4.43
C PHE A 110 21.16 -20.12 5.48
N GLU A 111 19.96 -20.57 5.87
CA GLU A 111 19.82 -21.71 6.80
C GLU A 111 20.52 -22.96 6.25
N VAL A 112 20.27 -23.32 4.99
CA VAL A 112 20.91 -24.48 4.35
C VAL A 112 22.43 -24.33 4.27
N TYR A 113 22.93 -23.13 3.95
CA TYR A 113 24.37 -22.87 3.88
C TYR A 113 25.05 -22.97 5.25
N VAL A 114 24.42 -22.44 6.30
CA VAL A 114 24.93 -22.50 7.68
C VAL A 114 24.90 -23.93 8.20
N ASP A 115 23.83 -24.69 7.96
CA ASP A 115 23.74 -26.08 8.38
C ASP A 115 24.80 -26.96 7.70
N LYS A 116 25.09 -26.70 6.41
CA LYS A 116 26.13 -27.41 5.67
C LYS A 116 27.54 -27.16 6.22
N ASN A 117 27.82 -25.95 6.70
CA ASN A 117 29.15 -25.57 7.23
C ASN A 117 29.31 -25.76 8.75
N LYS A 118 28.28 -26.19 9.47
CA LYS A 118 28.36 -26.58 10.89
C LYS A 118 28.65 -28.08 11.10
N GLY A 119 28.63 -28.85 10.01
CA GLY A 119 28.90 -30.30 10.00
C GLY A 119 30.35 -30.69 9.68
N GLU A 120 31.24 -29.72 9.48
CA GLU A 120 32.71 -29.88 9.49
C GLU A 120 33.28 -29.36 10.82
#